data_AF-A0A9Q3STS2-F1
#
_entry.id   AF-A0A9Q3STS2-F1
#
_cell.length_a   1.000
_cell.length_b   1.000
_cell.length_c   1.000
_cell.angle_alpha   90.00
_cell.angle_beta   90.00
_cell.angle_gamma   90.00
#
_symmetry.space_group_name_H-M   'P 1'
#
loop_
_entity.id
_entity.type
_entity.pdbx_description
1 polymer ?
#
loop_
_entity_poly.entity_id
_entity_poly.type
_entity_poly.pdbx_seq_one_letter_code
_entity_poly.pdbx_strand_id
1 'polypeptide(L)'
;MTAVGQQSGGGMSIGSVLDRLRPDFPDVTISKIRFLEAEGLISPERTASGYRRFSVEDCERLRYVLTAQRDHYLPLKVIKEQLDALDNGIRAVGPDGVTTSPKGPRVLALAPGSVSPTEFLGERRVRMSRADLLERTGVDEPFLLELQKSGLVSAGPAGFYDEEAVVLVRTAWAMAQYGLEVRHLRAFKLAADREANLLAQVAGPVALGRDAGARDRAEELVRELAALSLSLHTSLVKSAVHGILDK
;
A
#
# COMPACT_ATOMS: atom_id res chain seq x y z
N MET A 1 1.63 50.42 -0.41
CA MET A 1 0.80 49.44 -1.14
C MET A 1 1.19 49.49 -2.60
N THR A 2 1.87 48.47 -3.11
CA THR A 2 2.03 48.26 -4.54
C THR A 2 2.22 46.77 -4.79
N ALA A 3 1.42 46.26 -5.71
CA ALA A 3 1.00 44.88 -5.82
C ALA A 3 2.14 43.89 -6.15
N VAL A 4 2.07 42.72 -5.52
CA VAL A 4 2.80 41.51 -5.91
C VAL A 4 2.25 41.09 -7.27
N GLY A 5 3.10 41.15 -8.30
CA GLY A 5 2.73 40.82 -9.67
C GLY A 5 2.30 39.35 -9.82
N GLN A 6 1.07 39.17 -10.28
CA GLN A 6 0.56 37.91 -10.83
C GLN A 6 1.49 37.42 -11.95
N GLN A 7 2.08 36.24 -11.79
CA GLN A 7 2.66 35.50 -12.91
C GLN A 7 1.54 34.76 -13.65
N SER A 8 1.12 35.28 -14.81
CA SER A 8 0.19 34.61 -15.71
C SER A 8 0.92 34.09 -16.96
N GLY A 9 0.72 32.81 -17.28
CA GLY A 9 0.34 32.44 -18.65
C GLY A 9 1.42 31.95 -19.64
N GLY A 10 2.36 31.09 -19.24
CA GLY A 10 3.38 30.50 -20.12
C GLY A 10 3.30 28.98 -20.26
N GLY A 11 2.13 28.39 -20.55
CA GLY A 11 2.05 26.92 -20.63
C GLY A 11 2.91 26.32 -21.75
N MET A 12 3.55 25.19 -21.45
CA MET A 12 4.61 24.52 -22.19
C MET A 12 4.07 23.52 -23.22
N SER A 13 4.86 23.28 -24.27
CA SER A 13 4.61 22.21 -25.23
C SER A 13 5.03 20.84 -24.65
N ILE A 14 4.49 19.75 -25.18
CA ILE A 14 4.89 18.39 -24.75
C ILE A 14 6.38 18.10 -24.98
N GLY A 15 6.98 18.70 -26.02
CA GLY A 15 8.42 18.59 -26.28
C GLY A 15 9.24 19.31 -25.20
N SER A 16 8.81 20.52 -24.82
CA SER A 16 9.45 21.28 -23.74
C SER A 16 9.35 20.58 -22.38
N VAL A 17 8.24 19.87 -22.13
CA VAL A 17 8.08 19.03 -20.93
C VAL A 17 9.03 17.83 -20.99
N LEU A 18 9.13 17.15 -22.14
CA LEU A 18 10.06 16.04 -22.33
C LEU A 18 11.51 16.45 -22.04
N ASP A 19 11.96 17.58 -22.61
CA ASP A 19 13.32 18.08 -22.42
C ASP A 19 13.64 18.37 -20.94
N ARG A 20 12.64 18.77 -20.15
CA ARG A 20 12.78 19.03 -18.71
C ARG A 20 12.79 17.77 -17.84
N LEU A 21 12.20 16.68 -18.30
CA LEU A 21 12.12 15.40 -17.57
C LEU A 21 13.29 14.47 -17.91
N ARG A 22 13.82 14.57 -19.13
CA ARG A 22 14.86 13.69 -19.68
C ARG A 22 16.17 13.62 -18.87
N PRO A 23 16.65 14.69 -18.20
CA PRO A 23 17.85 14.60 -17.35
C PRO A 23 17.70 13.60 -16.19
N ASP A 24 16.51 13.51 -15.61
CA ASP A 24 16.24 12.62 -14.46
C ASP A 24 15.63 11.27 -14.92
N PHE A 25 14.98 11.24 -16.08
CA PHE A 25 14.26 10.10 -16.64
C PHE A 25 14.62 9.89 -18.11
N PRO A 26 15.77 9.27 -18.45
CA PRO A 26 16.25 9.18 -19.83
C PRO A 26 15.34 8.35 -20.75
N ASP A 27 14.57 7.41 -20.18
CA ASP A 27 13.67 6.52 -20.91
C ASP A 27 12.25 7.10 -21.13
N VAL A 28 11.98 8.32 -20.62
CA VAL A 28 10.67 8.95 -20.79
C VAL A 28 10.48 9.37 -22.25
N THR A 29 9.29 9.09 -22.80
CA THR A 29 8.93 9.44 -24.17
C THR A 29 7.65 10.26 -24.23
N ILE A 30 7.41 10.93 -25.36
CA ILE A 30 6.13 11.63 -25.63
C ILE A 30 4.94 10.68 -25.47
N SER A 31 5.06 9.44 -25.94
CA SER A 31 4.03 8.41 -25.81
C SER A 31 3.73 8.09 -24.35
N LYS A 32 4.76 8.01 -23.50
CA LYS A 32 4.60 7.80 -22.05
C LYS A 32 3.86 8.97 -21.39
N ILE A 33 4.20 10.22 -21.72
CA ILE A 33 3.52 11.41 -21.17
C ILE A 33 2.04 11.43 -21.57
N ARG A 34 1.72 11.12 -22.84
CA ARG A 34 0.34 11.03 -23.32
C ARG A 34 -0.45 9.89 -22.67
N PHE A 35 0.22 8.78 -22.40
CA PHE A 35 -0.38 7.66 -21.68
C PHE A 35 -0.74 8.05 -20.24
N LEU A 36 0.16 8.73 -19.51
CA LEU A 36 -0.11 9.21 -18.15
C LEU A 36 -1.22 10.27 -18.10
N GLU A 37 -1.34 11.10 -19.13
CA GLU A 37 -2.49 11.98 -19.31
C GLU A 37 -3.79 11.19 -19.54
N ALA A 38 -3.78 10.16 -20.39
CA ALA A 38 -4.96 9.36 -20.69
C ALA A 38 -5.48 8.59 -19.46
N GLU A 39 -4.58 8.14 -18.59
CA GLU A 39 -4.88 7.52 -17.29
C GLU A 39 -5.31 8.55 -16.21
N GLY A 40 -5.21 9.84 -16.55
CA GLY A 40 -5.70 10.96 -15.73
C GLY A 40 -4.81 11.32 -14.55
N LEU A 41 -3.49 11.10 -14.65
CA LEU A 41 -2.52 11.56 -13.63
C LEU A 41 -2.13 13.04 -13.80
N ILE A 42 -2.36 13.58 -15.01
CA ILE A 42 -2.22 15.00 -15.34
C ILE A 42 -3.38 15.43 -16.24
N SER A 43 -3.71 16.73 -16.21
CA SER A 43 -4.83 17.29 -16.98
C SER A 43 -4.42 18.62 -17.65
N PRO A 44 -3.53 18.56 -18.66
CA PRO A 44 -3.03 19.76 -19.32
C PRO A 44 -4.14 20.46 -20.11
N GLU A 45 -4.17 21.79 -20.00
CA GLU A 45 -5.14 22.63 -20.69
C GLU A 45 -5.07 22.44 -22.22
N ARG A 46 -6.20 22.69 -22.89
CA ARG A 46 -6.28 22.74 -24.35
C ARG A 46 -6.37 24.20 -24.78
N THR A 47 -5.51 24.59 -25.72
CA THR A 47 -5.64 25.88 -26.40
C THR A 47 -6.88 25.90 -27.29
N ALA A 48 -7.35 27.09 -27.67
CA ALA A 48 -8.47 27.25 -28.62
C ALA A 48 -8.23 26.55 -29.98
N SER A 49 -6.96 26.32 -30.33
CA SER A 49 -6.54 25.57 -31.53
C SER A 49 -6.42 24.06 -31.31
N GLY A 50 -6.74 23.53 -30.11
CA GLY A 50 -6.73 22.09 -29.80
C GLY A 50 -5.40 21.51 -29.33
N TYR A 51 -4.31 22.31 -29.29
CA TYR A 51 -3.01 21.84 -28.78
C TYR A 51 -2.99 21.77 -27.25
N ARG A 52 -2.27 20.77 -26.72
CA ARG A 52 -2.04 20.58 -25.29
C ARG A 52 -1.06 21.63 -24.77
N ARG A 53 -1.41 22.22 -23.64
CA ARG A 53 -0.61 23.24 -22.96
C ARG A 53 -0.41 22.80 -21.52
N PHE A 54 0.82 22.39 -21.23
CA PHE A 54 1.20 21.85 -19.93
C PHE A 54 1.61 22.98 -18.99
N SER A 55 1.09 22.98 -17.77
CA SER A 55 1.51 23.90 -16.72
C SER A 55 2.84 23.46 -16.09
N VAL A 56 3.40 24.32 -15.22
CA VAL A 56 4.56 23.93 -14.40
C VAL A 56 4.15 22.81 -13.43
N GLU A 57 2.94 22.88 -12.89
CA GLU A 57 2.38 21.86 -12.00
C GLU A 57 2.25 20.50 -12.70
N ASP A 58 1.78 20.45 -13.95
CA ASP A 58 1.74 19.20 -14.73
C ASP A 58 3.13 18.56 -14.87
N CYS A 59 4.17 19.38 -15.00
CA CYS A 59 5.55 18.90 -15.09
C CYS A 59 6.05 18.34 -13.75
N GLU A 60 5.69 18.97 -12.64
CA GLU A 60 6.01 18.47 -11.29
C GLU A 60 5.27 17.18 -10.96
N ARG A 61 3.97 17.09 -11.29
CA ARG A 61 3.19 15.85 -11.18
C ARG A 61 3.80 14.73 -12.01
N LEU A 62 4.22 15.01 -13.25
CA LEU A 62 4.93 14.02 -14.07
C LEU A 62 6.23 13.54 -13.43
N ARG A 63 7.02 14.42 -12.79
CA ARG A 63 8.22 13.99 -12.04
C ARG A 63 7.85 13.07 -10.89
N TYR A 64 6.84 13.43 -10.10
CA TYR A 64 6.37 12.60 -8.99
C TYR A 64 5.96 11.19 -9.47
N VAL A 65 5.14 11.12 -10.52
CA VAL A 65 4.69 9.87 -11.12
C VAL A 65 5.86 9.02 -11.59
N LEU A 66 6.81 9.62 -12.33
CA LEU A 66 7.95 8.88 -12.89
C LEU A 66 8.91 8.40 -11.82
N THR A 67 9.15 9.19 -10.76
CA THR A 67 9.93 8.76 -9.58
C THR A 67 9.25 7.59 -8.88
N ALA A 68 7.95 7.70 -8.60
CA ALA A 68 7.17 6.65 -7.95
C ALA A 68 7.16 5.33 -8.74
N GLN A 69 7.15 5.40 -10.07
CA GLN A 69 7.26 4.22 -10.92
C GLN A 69 8.68 3.64 -10.95
N ARG A 70 9.72 4.49 -11.01
CA ARG A 70 11.12 4.05 -11.14
C ARG A 70 11.66 3.46 -9.84
N ASP A 71 11.43 4.13 -8.72
CA ASP A 71 12.10 3.84 -7.45
C ASP A 71 11.24 2.96 -6.54
N HIS A 72 9.92 3.03 -6.69
CA HIS A 72 8.97 2.35 -5.81
C HIS A 72 8.00 1.40 -6.53
N TYR A 73 8.07 1.31 -7.87
CA TYR A 73 7.25 0.41 -8.68
C TYR A 73 5.73 0.48 -8.39
N LEU A 74 5.23 1.67 -8.03
CA LEU A 74 3.83 1.84 -7.63
C LEU A 74 2.85 1.70 -8.82
N PRO A 75 1.69 1.05 -8.63
CA PRO A 75 0.61 1.05 -9.62
C PRO A 75 0.03 2.45 -9.86
N LEU A 76 -0.37 2.75 -11.10
CA LEU A 76 -0.89 4.08 -11.49
C LEU A 76 -2.10 4.54 -10.65
N LYS A 77 -2.94 3.60 -10.21
CA LYS A 77 -4.08 3.90 -9.34
C LYS A 77 -3.64 4.46 -7.99
N VAL A 78 -2.62 3.86 -7.37
CA VAL A 78 -2.07 4.30 -6.09
C VAL A 78 -1.41 5.68 -6.22
N ILE A 79 -0.65 5.88 -7.30
CA ILE A 79 -0.04 7.19 -7.59
C ILE A 79 -1.12 8.26 -7.77
N LYS A 80 -2.23 7.92 -8.43
CA LYS A 80 -3.37 8.83 -8.60
C LYS A 80 -4.02 9.20 -7.26
N GLU A 81 -4.24 8.23 -6.37
CA GLU A 81 -4.76 8.50 -5.02
C GLU A 81 -3.81 9.39 -4.19
N GLN A 82 -2.49 9.17 -4.29
CA GLN A 82 -1.51 10.03 -3.63
C GLN A 82 -1.54 11.47 -4.17
N LEU A 83 -1.65 11.63 -5.48
CA LEU A 83 -1.80 12.94 -6.12
C LEU A 83 -3.12 13.61 -5.72
N ASP A 84 -4.22 12.86 -5.67
CA ASP A 84 -5.52 13.39 -5.23
C ASP A 84 -5.48 13.79 -3.74
N ALA A 85 -4.78 13.05 -2.89
CA ALA A 85 -4.59 13.39 -1.48
C ALA A 85 -3.76 14.68 -1.32
N LEU A 86 -2.72 14.87 -2.15
CA LEU A 86 -1.94 16.10 -2.18
C LEU A 86 -2.80 17.30 -2.60
N ASP A 87 -3.64 17.14 -3.62
CA ASP A 87 -4.56 18.19 -4.07
C ASP A 87 -5.61 18.53 -3.02
N ASN A 88 -6.18 17.52 -2.38
CA ASN A 88 -7.19 17.70 -1.33
C ASN A 88 -6.59 18.31 -0.04
N GLY A 89 -5.32 18.00 0.27
CA GLY A 89 -4.57 18.64 1.35
C GLY A 89 -4.25 20.12 1.08
N ILE A 90 -4.15 20.51 -0.19
CA ILE A 90 -3.90 21.90 -0.62
C ILE A 90 -5.22 22.71 -0.74
N ARG A 91 -6.38 22.05 -0.89
CA ARG A 91 -7.67 22.70 -1.21
C ARG A 91 -8.63 22.91 -0.03
N ALA A 92 -8.17 22.70 1.21
CA ALA A 92 -8.98 22.90 2.41
C ALA A 92 -9.09 24.38 2.86
N VAL A 93 -9.43 25.31 1.96
CA VAL A 93 -10.09 26.59 2.32
C VAL A 93 -11.01 27.01 1.17
N GLY A 94 -12.31 26.81 1.35
CA GLY A 94 -13.38 27.38 0.53
C GLY A 94 -14.73 27.24 1.24
N PRO A 95 -15.58 28.28 1.34
CA PRO A 95 -16.62 28.36 2.37
C PRO A 95 -17.90 27.57 2.10
N ASP A 96 -18.15 27.13 0.87
CA ASP A 96 -19.48 26.66 0.48
C ASP A 96 -19.47 25.15 0.19
N GLY A 97 -19.67 24.39 1.27
CA GLY A 97 -19.65 22.94 1.25
C GLY A 97 -20.81 22.33 0.45
N VAL A 98 -20.57 21.96 -0.81
CA VAL A 98 -21.15 20.77 -1.46
C VAL A 98 -20.24 20.32 -2.61
N THR A 99 -19.74 19.08 -2.56
CA THR A 99 -19.30 18.35 -3.77
C THR A 99 -19.73 16.90 -3.69
N THR A 100 -20.77 16.57 -4.46
CA THR A 100 -21.13 15.22 -4.85
C THR A 100 -20.20 14.74 -5.97
N SER A 101 -19.50 13.63 -5.76
CA SER A 101 -18.70 12.92 -6.77
C SER A 101 -19.11 11.44 -6.88
N PRO A 102 -18.96 10.82 -8.06
CA PRO A 102 -19.78 9.68 -8.51
C PRO A 102 -19.35 8.31 -7.98
N LYS A 103 -20.33 7.39 -7.95
CA LYS A 103 -20.23 5.99 -7.53
C LYS A 103 -19.33 5.15 -8.48
N GLY A 104 -18.04 5.08 -8.18
CA GLY A 104 -17.20 3.91 -8.47
C GLY A 104 -17.10 3.01 -7.23
N PRO A 105 -16.56 1.78 -7.32
CA PRO A 105 -16.29 0.97 -6.12
C PRO A 105 -15.33 1.76 -5.24
N ARG A 106 -15.83 2.23 -4.10
CA ARG A 106 -15.03 2.95 -3.12
C ARG A 106 -13.95 2.00 -2.62
N VAL A 107 -12.70 2.28 -3.00
CA VAL A 107 -11.59 2.01 -2.08
C VAL A 107 -11.95 2.83 -0.85
N LEU A 108 -12.31 2.13 0.22
CA LEU A 108 -12.64 2.73 1.49
C LEU A 108 -11.45 3.58 1.89
N ALA A 109 -11.65 4.90 1.99
CA ALA A 109 -10.66 5.79 2.60
C ALA A 109 -10.24 5.14 3.93
N LEU A 110 -8.97 4.71 4.00
CA LEU A 110 -8.39 4.07 5.17
C LEU A 110 -8.64 5.02 6.36
N ALA A 111 -9.54 4.62 7.27
CA ALA A 111 -9.71 5.30 8.54
C ALA A 111 -8.36 5.31 9.29
N PRO A 112 -8.10 6.30 10.17
CA PRO A 112 -6.88 6.31 10.98
C PRO A 112 -6.68 4.96 11.70
N GLY A 113 -5.60 4.24 11.37
CA GLY A 113 -5.28 2.93 11.91
C GLY A 113 -5.88 1.72 11.17
N SER A 114 -6.34 1.89 9.92
CA SER A 114 -6.63 0.77 9.03
C SER A 114 -5.40 0.35 8.22
N VAL A 115 -5.33 -0.94 7.93
CA VAL A 115 -4.20 -1.59 7.25
C VAL A 115 -4.33 -1.40 5.76
N SER A 116 -3.23 -1.04 5.09
CA SER A 116 -3.23 -0.84 3.64
C SER A 116 -3.08 -2.17 2.89
N PRO A 117 -3.79 -2.39 1.77
CA PRO A 117 -3.54 -3.54 0.88
C PRO A 117 -2.08 -3.64 0.39
N THR A 118 -1.37 -2.51 0.35
CA THR A 118 0.03 -2.47 -0.09
C THR A 118 1.00 -3.10 0.91
N GLU A 119 0.62 -3.24 2.18
CA GLU A 119 1.44 -3.95 3.19
C GLU A 119 1.57 -5.46 2.87
N PHE A 120 0.69 -5.98 2.02
CA PHE A 120 0.75 -7.36 1.53
C PHE A 120 1.53 -7.52 0.21
N LEU A 121 2.03 -6.42 -0.38
CA LEU A 121 2.95 -6.49 -1.51
C LEU A 121 4.30 -6.94 -0.96
N GLY A 122 4.63 -8.22 -1.15
CA GLY A 122 5.83 -8.84 -0.58
C GLY A 122 7.08 -8.02 -0.86
N GLU A 123 7.54 -7.28 0.15
CA GLU A 123 8.86 -6.66 0.12
C GLU A 123 9.91 -7.77 -0.04
N ARG A 124 11.07 -7.41 -0.59
CA ARG A 124 12.14 -8.35 -0.90
C ARG A 124 12.57 -9.10 0.37
N ARG A 125 11.99 -10.29 0.58
CA ARG A 125 12.19 -11.09 1.80
C ARG A 125 13.66 -11.42 1.97
N VAL A 126 14.28 -10.80 2.96
CA VAL A 126 15.65 -11.12 3.37
C VAL A 126 15.61 -12.56 3.89
N ARG A 127 16.35 -13.46 3.23
CA ARG A 127 16.52 -14.83 3.70
C ARG A 127 17.48 -14.81 4.87
N MET A 128 17.00 -15.23 6.04
CA MET A 128 17.84 -15.35 7.23
C MET A 128 17.95 -16.80 7.69
N SER A 129 19.13 -17.17 8.17
CA SER A 129 19.34 -18.48 8.78
C SER A 129 18.68 -18.54 10.16
N ARG A 130 18.59 -19.75 10.73
CA ARG A 130 18.16 -19.91 12.14
C ARG A 130 19.08 -19.14 13.09
N ALA A 131 20.40 -19.19 12.87
CA ALA A 131 21.36 -18.52 13.74
C ALA A 131 21.13 -17.00 13.74
N ASP A 132 20.94 -16.41 12.55
CA ASP A 132 20.65 -14.98 12.41
C ASP A 132 19.32 -14.60 13.07
N LEU A 133 18.29 -15.45 12.97
CA LEU A 133 17.01 -15.21 13.62
C LEU A 133 17.16 -15.18 15.16
N LEU A 134 17.89 -16.13 15.74
CA LEU A 134 18.15 -16.16 17.18
C LEU A 134 18.95 -14.94 17.63
N GLU A 135 20.00 -14.57 16.89
CA GLU A 135 20.81 -13.39 17.17
C GLU A 135 19.97 -12.10 17.11
N ARG A 136 19.18 -11.92 16.05
CA ARG A 136 18.37 -10.72 15.86
C ARG A 136 17.19 -10.63 16.81
N THR A 137 16.69 -11.73 17.35
CA THR A 137 15.52 -11.72 18.26
C THR A 137 15.94 -11.75 19.73
N GLY A 138 17.13 -12.27 20.04
CA GLY A 138 17.64 -12.42 21.40
C GLY A 138 16.95 -13.54 22.19
N VAL A 139 16.21 -14.43 21.53
CA VAL A 139 15.56 -15.59 22.17
C VAL A 139 16.48 -16.80 22.15
N ASP A 140 16.23 -17.75 23.02
CA ASP A 140 16.94 -19.03 23.04
C ASP A 140 16.35 -20.06 22.06
N GLU A 141 17.18 -21.03 21.67
CA GLU A 141 16.77 -22.06 20.71
C GLU A 141 15.58 -22.92 21.19
N PRO A 142 15.46 -23.30 22.47
CA PRO A 142 14.28 -24.02 22.97
C PRO A 142 12.97 -23.27 22.73
N PHE A 143 12.93 -21.96 22.94
CA PHE A 143 11.73 -21.15 22.70
C PHE A 143 11.37 -21.10 21.21
N LEU A 144 12.36 -20.90 20.33
CA LEU A 144 12.12 -20.94 18.88
C LEU A 144 11.58 -22.31 18.44
N LEU A 145 12.11 -23.41 18.96
CA LEU A 145 11.61 -24.76 18.67
C LEU A 145 10.16 -24.96 19.14
N GLU A 146 9.78 -24.38 20.27
CA GLU A 146 8.40 -24.42 20.75
C GLU A 146 7.45 -23.65 19.82
N LEU A 147 7.85 -22.44 19.39
CA LEU A 147 7.10 -21.67 18.40
C LEU A 147 6.92 -22.47 17.09
N GLN A 148 7.96 -23.15 16.62
CA GLN A 148 7.89 -23.99 15.42
C GLN A 148 6.93 -25.19 15.60
N LYS A 149 7.04 -25.90 16.72
CA LYS A 149 6.13 -27.02 17.04
C LYS A 149 4.67 -26.59 17.14
N SER A 150 4.43 -25.36 17.58
CA SER A 150 3.08 -24.77 17.64
C SER A 150 2.57 -24.24 16.29
N GLY A 151 3.45 -24.16 15.28
CA GLY A 151 3.14 -23.61 13.96
C GLY A 151 3.11 -22.08 13.91
N LEU A 152 3.41 -21.38 15.00
CA LEU A 152 3.44 -19.90 15.02
C LEU A 152 4.52 -19.32 14.12
N VAL A 153 5.64 -20.03 13.97
CA VAL A 153 6.76 -19.63 13.11
C VAL A 153 7.18 -20.84 12.29
N SER A 154 7.36 -20.66 10.99
CA SER A 154 7.80 -21.72 10.08
C SER A 154 8.93 -21.21 9.22
N ALA A 155 9.94 -22.05 8.98
CA ALA A 155 10.91 -21.78 7.93
C ALA A 155 10.24 -21.99 6.57
N GLY A 156 10.64 -21.20 5.57
CA GLY A 156 10.22 -21.40 4.19
C GLY A 156 10.73 -22.71 3.60
N PRO A 157 10.36 -23.05 2.35
CA PRO A 157 10.72 -24.33 1.72
C PRO A 157 12.22 -24.63 1.67
N ALA A 158 13.05 -23.59 1.66
CA ALA A 158 14.51 -23.70 1.65
C ALA A 158 15.16 -23.65 3.06
N GLY A 159 14.36 -23.70 4.13
CA GLY A 159 14.85 -23.67 5.52
C GLY A 159 15.23 -22.29 6.06
N PHE A 160 14.97 -21.22 5.31
CA PHE A 160 15.24 -19.82 5.73
C PHE A 160 13.99 -19.16 6.30
N TYR A 161 14.18 -18.16 7.15
CA TYR A 161 13.13 -17.27 7.65
C TYR A 161 13.17 -15.92 6.94
N ASP A 162 12.14 -15.11 7.16
CA ASP A 162 11.98 -13.74 6.67
C ASP A 162 11.80 -12.74 7.84
N GLU A 163 11.69 -11.45 7.52
CA GLU A 163 11.55 -10.39 8.53
C GLU A 163 10.29 -10.56 9.37
N GLU A 164 9.23 -11.11 8.79
CA GLU A 164 7.98 -11.44 9.48
C GLU A 164 8.21 -12.44 10.61
N ALA A 165 9.10 -13.43 10.41
CA ALA A 165 9.48 -14.35 11.48
C ALA A 165 10.15 -13.64 12.66
N VAL A 166 10.98 -12.61 12.41
CA VAL A 166 11.61 -11.81 13.48
C VAL A 166 10.54 -11.11 14.33
N VAL A 167 9.56 -10.50 13.67
CA VAL A 167 8.44 -9.81 14.33
C VAL A 167 7.62 -10.80 15.16
N LEU A 168 7.28 -11.96 14.60
CA LEU A 168 6.52 -13.00 15.30
C LEU A 168 7.25 -13.52 16.54
N VAL A 169 8.54 -13.85 16.40
CA VAL A 169 9.36 -14.35 17.52
C VAL A 169 9.49 -13.30 18.62
N ARG A 170 9.83 -12.04 18.29
CA ARG A 170 9.95 -10.95 19.27
C ARG A 170 8.63 -10.68 19.99
N THR A 171 7.52 -10.68 19.26
CA THR A 171 6.20 -10.43 19.84
C THR A 171 5.79 -11.57 20.78
N ALA A 172 5.97 -12.83 20.35
CA ALA A 172 5.70 -13.99 21.19
C ALA A 172 6.58 -13.99 22.45
N TRP A 173 7.87 -13.64 22.31
CA TRP A 173 8.78 -13.51 23.45
C TRP A 173 8.33 -12.42 24.43
N ALA A 174 7.94 -11.24 23.93
CA ALA A 174 7.41 -10.17 24.76
C ALA A 174 6.14 -10.59 25.51
N MET A 175 5.22 -11.31 24.86
CA MET A 175 4.02 -11.86 25.50
C MET A 175 4.37 -12.88 26.59
N ALA A 176 5.39 -13.71 26.38
CA ALA A 176 5.88 -14.64 27.39
C ALA A 176 6.41 -13.93 28.65
N GLN A 177 6.99 -12.73 28.52
CA GLN A 177 7.39 -11.91 29.68
C GLN A 177 6.19 -11.45 30.54
N TYR A 178 4.99 -11.42 29.96
CA TYR A 178 3.73 -11.18 30.69
C TYR A 178 3.04 -12.49 31.15
N GLY A 179 3.73 -13.63 31.08
CA GLY A 179 3.20 -14.94 31.49
C GLY A 179 2.39 -15.68 30.44
N LEU A 180 2.31 -15.18 29.20
CA LEU A 180 1.63 -15.87 28.10
C LEU A 180 2.56 -16.88 27.42
N GLU A 181 2.48 -18.12 27.84
CA GLU A 181 3.19 -19.24 27.19
C GLU A 181 2.72 -19.48 25.74
N VAL A 182 3.57 -20.15 24.94
CA VAL A 182 3.31 -20.50 23.53
C VAL A 182 1.99 -21.26 23.34
N ARG A 183 1.57 -22.08 24.31
CA ARG A 183 0.29 -22.80 24.26
C ARG A 183 -0.91 -21.84 24.17
N HIS A 184 -0.84 -20.67 24.81
CA HIS A 184 -1.90 -19.66 24.77
C HIS A 184 -1.91 -18.93 23.42
N LEU A 185 -0.75 -18.81 22.80
CA LEU A 185 -0.59 -18.14 21.50
C LEU A 185 -1.21 -18.93 20.33
N ARG A 186 -1.45 -20.24 20.51
CA ARG A 186 -2.10 -21.09 19.49
C ARG A 186 -3.50 -20.60 19.08
N ALA A 187 -4.23 -19.95 19.98
CA ALA A 187 -5.53 -19.37 19.65
C ALA A 187 -5.42 -18.29 18.57
N PHE A 188 -4.38 -17.45 18.63
CA PHE A 188 -4.11 -16.42 17.62
C PHE A 188 -3.74 -17.05 16.28
N LYS A 189 -2.89 -18.08 16.26
CA LYS A 189 -2.55 -18.81 15.04
C LYS A 189 -3.78 -19.40 14.37
N LEU A 190 -4.63 -20.05 15.16
CA LEU A 190 -5.86 -20.67 14.65
C LEU A 190 -6.85 -19.63 14.11
N ALA A 191 -6.94 -18.46 14.73
CA ALA A 191 -7.75 -17.35 14.21
C ALA A 191 -7.21 -16.85 12.87
N ALA A 192 -5.89 -16.59 12.79
CA ALA A 192 -5.23 -16.15 11.56
C ALA A 192 -5.41 -17.16 10.41
N ASP A 193 -5.30 -18.46 10.69
CA ASP A 193 -5.52 -19.51 9.69
C ASP A 193 -6.96 -19.54 9.17
N ARG A 194 -7.95 -19.31 10.05
CA ARG A 194 -9.35 -19.24 9.62
C ARG A 194 -9.61 -18.02 8.75
N GLU A 195 -9.06 -16.87 9.11
CA GLU A 195 -9.16 -15.65 8.30
C GLU A 195 -8.53 -15.88 6.93
N ALA A 196 -7.29 -16.37 6.85
CA ALA A 196 -6.62 -16.66 5.59
C ALA A 196 -7.39 -17.67 4.71
N ASN A 197 -7.94 -18.73 5.30
CA ASN A 197 -8.74 -19.72 4.59
C ASN A 197 -10.06 -19.14 4.04
N LEU A 198 -10.72 -18.26 4.80
CA LEU A 198 -11.92 -17.55 4.32
C LEU A 198 -11.58 -16.71 3.07
N LEU A 199 -10.48 -15.95 3.12
CA LEU A 199 -10.04 -15.13 1.99
C LEU A 199 -9.71 -15.98 0.77
N ALA A 200 -9.02 -17.11 0.97
CA ALA A 200 -8.71 -18.05 -0.11
C ALA A 200 -9.97 -18.65 -0.75
N GLN A 201 -11.00 -18.96 0.04
CA GLN A 201 -12.28 -19.46 -0.48
C GLN A 201 -13.00 -18.42 -1.35
N VAL A 202 -12.94 -17.14 -0.96
CA VAL A 202 -13.56 -16.05 -1.74
C VAL A 202 -12.80 -15.81 -3.05
N ALA A 203 -11.47 -15.86 -3.03
CA ALA A 203 -10.64 -15.61 -4.21
C ALA A 203 -10.52 -16.82 -5.15
N GLY A 204 -10.74 -18.04 -4.65
CA GLY A 204 -10.60 -19.29 -5.41
C GLY A 204 -11.35 -19.31 -6.75
N PRO A 205 -12.65 -18.96 -6.80
CA PRO A 205 -13.39 -18.88 -8.05
C PRO A 205 -12.83 -17.86 -9.05
N VAL A 206 -12.32 -16.73 -8.56
CA VAL A 206 -11.72 -15.67 -9.41
C VAL A 206 -10.42 -16.17 -10.04
N ALA A 207 -9.60 -16.91 -9.29
CA ALA A 207 -8.35 -17.48 -9.77
C ALA A 207 -8.55 -18.56 -10.85
N LEU A 208 -9.73 -19.20 -10.90
CA LEU A 208 -10.10 -20.22 -11.90
C LEU A 208 -10.64 -19.63 -13.21
N GLY A 209 -10.73 -18.30 -13.32
CA GLY A 209 -11.11 -17.62 -14.57
C GLY A 209 -10.22 -18.03 -15.75
N ARG A 210 -10.81 -18.07 -16.96
CA ARG A 210 -10.13 -18.60 -18.17
C ARG A 210 -9.27 -17.55 -18.90
N ASP A 211 -9.30 -16.31 -18.47
CA ASP A 211 -8.58 -15.20 -19.09
C ASP A 211 -7.21 -14.94 -18.44
N ALA A 212 -6.31 -14.30 -19.20
CA ALA A 212 -4.90 -14.13 -18.83
C ALA A 212 -4.65 -13.28 -17.57
N GLY A 213 -5.66 -12.61 -17.00
CA GLY A 213 -5.56 -11.80 -15.78
C GLY A 213 -6.30 -12.36 -14.56
N ALA A 214 -6.82 -13.58 -14.63
CA ALA A 214 -7.61 -14.18 -13.55
C ALA A 214 -6.83 -14.30 -12.22
N ARG A 215 -5.54 -14.67 -12.31
CA ARG A 215 -4.65 -14.77 -11.13
C ARG A 215 -4.37 -13.42 -10.50
N ASP A 216 -3.97 -12.44 -11.30
CA ASP A 216 -3.65 -11.09 -10.81
C ASP A 216 -4.85 -10.45 -10.11
N ARG A 217 -6.07 -10.63 -10.66
CA ARG A 217 -7.31 -10.17 -10.02
C ARG A 217 -7.62 -10.91 -8.73
N ALA A 218 -7.37 -12.21 -8.67
CA ALA A 218 -7.57 -12.98 -7.45
C ALA A 218 -6.58 -12.55 -6.35
N GLU A 219 -5.32 -12.31 -6.70
CA GLU A 219 -4.32 -11.79 -5.77
C GLU A 219 -4.69 -10.39 -5.27
N GLU A 220 -5.13 -9.50 -6.15
CA GLU A 220 -5.60 -8.17 -5.77
C GLU A 220 -6.80 -8.25 -4.82
N LEU A 221 -7.77 -9.11 -5.14
CA LEU A 221 -8.93 -9.34 -4.28
C LEU A 221 -8.52 -9.86 -2.90
N VAL A 222 -7.56 -10.79 -2.83
CA VAL A 222 -7.03 -11.27 -1.54
C VAL A 222 -6.39 -10.14 -0.75
N ARG A 223 -5.58 -9.29 -1.39
CA ARG A 223 -4.93 -8.14 -0.72
C ARG A 223 -5.95 -7.15 -0.16
N GLU A 224 -6.94 -6.78 -0.97
CA GLU A 224 -8.02 -5.88 -0.54
C GLU A 224 -8.81 -6.46 0.64
N LEU A 225 -9.22 -7.73 0.55
CA LEU A 225 -9.97 -8.37 1.61
C LEU A 225 -9.13 -8.60 2.88
N ALA A 226 -7.83 -8.87 2.76
CA ALA A 226 -6.93 -9.01 3.90
C ALA A 226 -6.81 -7.70 4.68
N ALA A 227 -6.64 -6.58 3.99
CA ALA A 227 -6.62 -5.24 4.60
C ALA A 227 -7.92 -4.93 5.37
N LEU A 228 -9.08 -5.26 4.77
CA LEU A 228 -10.37 -5.08 5.41
C LEU A 228 -10.56 -6.02 6.62
N SER A 229 -10.17 -7.29 6.49
CA SER A 229 -10.23 -8.28 7.57
C SER A 229 -9.41 -7.84 8.76
N LEU A 230 -8.16 -7.42 8.55
CA LEU A 230 -7.27 -7.01 9.64
C LEU A 230 -7.73 -5.70 10.29
N SER A 231 -8.31 -4.78 9.53
CA SER A 231 -8.92 -3.55 10.07
C SER A 231 -10.14 -3.86 10.94
N LEU A 232 -11.00 -4.79 10.50
CA LEU A 232 -12.14 -5.28 11.29
C LEU A 232 -11.67 -5.98 12.56
N HIS A 233 -10.71 -6.92 12.45
CA HIS A 233 -10.14 -7.65 13.58
C HIS A 233 -9.59 -6.68 14.64
N THR A 234 -8.75 -5.74 14.22
CA THR A 234 -8.18 -4.71 15.11
C THR A 234 -9.27 -3.92 15.84
N SER A 235 -10.33 -3.53 15.12
CA SER A 235 -11.45 -2.77 15.70
C SER A 235 -12.26 -3.60 16.71
N LEU A 236 -12.51 -4.87 16.41
CA LEU A 236 -13.20 -5.79 17.30
C LEU A 236 -12.39 -6.04 18.58
N VAL A 237 -11.09 -6.25 18.48
CA VAL A 237 -10.20 -6.42 19.64
C VAL A 237 -10.17 -5.16 20.49
N LYS A 238 -9.99 -3.98 19.88
CA LYS A 238 -10.02 -2.69 20.60
C LYS A 238 -11.34 -2.50 21.36
N SER A 239 -12.48 -2.75 20.69
CA SER A 239 -13.80 -2.65 21.29
C SER A 239 -13.96 -3.61 22.48
N ALA A 240 -13.54 -4.87 22.32
CA ALA A 240 -13.61 -5.87 23.39
C ALA A 240 -12.72 -5.52 24.59
N VAL A 241 -11.50 -5.03 24.35
CA VAL A 241 -10.57 -4.62 25.43
C VAL A 241 -11.10 -3.40 26.18
N HIS A 242 -11.59 -2.37 25.49
CA HIS A 242 -12.23 -1.23 26.17
C HIS A 242 -13.38 -1.69 27.07
N GLY A 243 -14.23 -2.61 26.58
CA GLY A 243 -15.32 -3.18 27.38
C GLY A 243 -14.89 -4.01 28.60
N ILE A 244 -13.63 -4.43 28.70
CA ILE A 244 -13.04 -5.06 29.90
C ILE A 244 -12.50 -4.00 30.85
N LEU A 245 -11.88 -2.94 30.33
CA LEU A 245 -11.26 -1.87 31.13
C LEU A 245 -12.28 -0.87 31.70
N ASP A 246 -13.43 -0.70 31.04
CA ASP A 246 -14.50 0.20 31.47
C ASP A 246 -15.44 -0.44 32.52
N LYS A 247 -15.15 -1.67 32.99
CA LYS A 247 -15.88 -2.38 34.05
C LYS A 247 -15.11 -2.34 35.37
#